data_AF-A0A8S3XTY9-F1
#
_entry.id   AF-A0A8S3XTY9-F1
#
_cell.length_a   1.000
_cell.length_b   1.000
_cell.length_c   1.000
_cell.angle_alpha   90.00
_cell.angle_beta   90.00
_cell.angle_gamma   90.00
#
_symmetry.space_group_name_H-M   'P 1'
#
loop_
_entity.id
_entity.type
_entity.pdbx_description
1 polymer ?
#
loop_
_entity_poly.entity_id
_entity_poly.type
_entity_poly.pdbx_seq_one_letter_code
_entity_poly.pdbx_strand_id
1 'polypeptide(L)'
;MNEMSNQHRPLQPMPRSKDKVIRPKPSEQNVKSAIKMVIEKRLSIRKAAEEFHVSKSLIGRYVKLNKEKENVEVVYHPLNAVKRVFSDEEEEQLVEYCLKASKIHYGICKDDFLKLAFEYAVILKKKLIQVLGTQIKNWKDIL
;
A
#
# COMPACT_ATOMS: atom_id res chain seq x y z
N MET A 1 4.60 14.45 39.07
CA MET A 1 3.73 13.77 38.08
C MET A 1 4.25 14.11 36.71
N ASN A 2 5.03 13.21 36.10
CA ASN A 2 5.65 13.46 34.79
C ASN A 2 5.18 12.37 33.81
N GLU A 3 3.92 12.49 33.37
CA GLU A 3 3.31 11.61 32.37
C GLU A 3 3.47 12.22 30.97
N MET A 4 4.69 12.29 30.46
CA MET A 4 4.94 12.73 29.08
C MET A 4 6.20 12.06 28.54
N SER A 5 6.13 10.80 28.06
CA SER A 5 7.03 10.30 26.98
C SER A 5 6.86 8.82 26.63
N ASN A 6 5.65 8.26 26.56
CA ASN A 6 5.48 6.95 25.92
C ASN A 6 4.92 7.10 24.50
N GLN A 7 5.55 7.98 23.72
CA GLN A 7 5.39 7.94 22.27
C GLN A 7 6.26 6.79 21.76
N HIS A 8 5.63 5.67 21.38
CA HIS A 8 6.30 4.55 20.75
C HIS A 8 7.08 5.08 19.53
N ARG A 9 8.41 5.13 19.63
CA ARG A 9 9.26 5.49 18.49
C ARG A 9 8.99 4.47 17.39
N PRO A 10 8.58 4.88 16.17
CA PRO A 10 8.36 3.93 15.09
C PRO A 10 9.68 3.22 14.77
N LEU A 11 9.63 1.89 14.62
CA LEU A 11 10.78 1.11 14.23
C LEU A 11 11.31 1.64 12.89
N GLN A 12 12.60 1.99 12.85
CA GLN A 12 13.20 2.41 11.60
C GLN A 12 13.27 1.22 10.65
N PRO A 13 12.92 1.39 9.37
CA PRO A 13 12.88 0.28 8.44
C PRO A 13 14.28 -0.27 8.20
N MET A 14 14.44 -1.61 8.22
CA MET A 14 15.73 -2.24 7.93
C MET A 14 16.14 -1.99 6.47
N PRO A 15 17.29 -1.35 6.23
CA PRO A 15 17.76 -1.12 4.88
C PRO A 15 18.24 -2.42 4.23
N ARG A 16 17.77 -2.68 3.01
CA ARG A 16 18.18 -3.84 2.20
C ARG A 16 19.63 -3.73 1.72
N SER A 17 20.16 -2.53 1.55
CA SER A 17 21.54 -2.31 1.10
C SER A 17 22.55 -2.45 2.24
N LYS A 18 23.74 -2.98 1.93
CA LYS A 18 24.89 -2.99 2.84
C LYS A 18 25.24 -1.57 3.33
N ASP A 19 25.05 -0.58 2.45
CA ASP A 19 25.30 0.84 2.73
C ASP A 19 24.23 1.49 3.62
N LYS A 20 23.26 0.69 4.10
CA LYS A 20 22.16 1.12 4.96
C LYS A 20 21.27 2.24 4.37
N VAL A 21 21.30 2.42 3.05
CA VAL A 21 20.50 3.42 2.37
C VAL A 21 19.04 3.00 2.35
N ILE A 22 18.19 3.82 2.97
CA ILE A 22 16.73 3.71 2.92
C ILE A 22 16.24 4.61 1.80
N ARG A 23 15.51 4.05 0.85
CA ARG A 23 14.91 4.83 -0.24
C ARG A 23 13.58 5.41 0.26
N PRO A 24 13.43 6.74 0.36
CA PRO A 24 12.17 7.32 0.81
C PRO A 24 11.07 7.01 -0.19
N LYS A 25 9.85 6.79 0.31
CA LYS A 25 8.68 6.64 -0.54
C LYS A 25 8.38 8.01 -1.17
N PRO A 26 8.20 8.09 -2.51
CA PRO A 26 7.91 9.36 -3.15
C PRO A 26 6.52 9.87 -2.73
N SER A 27 6.40 11.18 -2.51
CA SER A 27 5.12 11.84 -2.25
C SER A 27 4.18 11.70 -3.45
N GLU A 28 2.90 11.41 -3.21
CA GLU A 28 1.91 11.26 -4.27
C GLU A 28 1.77 12.52 -5.12
N GLN A 29 1.85 13.69 -4.48
CA GLN A 29 1.79 14.99 -5.13
C GLN A 29 2.97 15.17 -6.09
N ASN A 30 4.19 14.87 -5.65
CA ASN A 30 5.40 14.95 -6.48
C ASN A 30 5.31 14.02 -7.69
N VAL A 31 4.76 12.82 -7.51
CA VAL A 31 4.57 11.86 -8.61
C VAL A 31 3.56 12.40 -9.63
N LYS A 32 2.40 12.87 -9.18
CA LYS A 32 1.36 13.44 -10.07
C LYS A 32 1.88 14.65 -10.85
N SER A 33 2.57 15.58 -10.18
CA SER A 33 3.16 16.77 -10.81
C SER A 33 4.24 16.41 -11.83
N ALA A 34 5.12 15.46 -11.50
CA ALA A 34 6.16 15.00 -12.42
C ALA A 34 5.58 14.37 -13.69
N ILE A 35 4.53 13.55 -13.57
CA ILE A 35 3.86 12.92 -14.70
C ILE A 35 3.18 13.99 -15.57
N LYS A 36 2.47 14.93 -14.95
CA LYS A 36 1.78 16.03 -15.65
C LYS A 36 2.75 16.86 -16.50
N MET A 37 3.88 17.28 -15.92
CA MET A 37 4.91 18.06 -16.62
C MET A 37 5.53 17.31 -17.81
N VAL A 38 5.63 15.98 -17.73
CA VAL A 38 6.13 15.14 -18.82
C VAL A 38 5.08 14.92 -19.91
N ILE A 39 3.81 14.75 -19.55
CA ILE A 39 2.70 14.61 -20.51
C ILE A 39 2.49 15.92 -21.29
N GLU A 40 2.54 17.06 -20.60
CA GLU A 40 2.49 18.40 -21.22
C GLU A 40 3.76 18.74 -22.03
N LYS A 41 4.69 17.79 -22.20
CA LYS A 41 5.96 17.92 -22.94
C LYS A 41 6.88 19.06 -22.45
N ARG A 42 6.70 19.55 -21.22
CA ARG A 42 7.53 20.62 -20.63
C ARG A 42 8.90 20.13 -20.18
N LEU A 43 8.96 18.91 -19.65
CA LEU A 43 10.19 18.29 -19.14
C LEU A 43 10.41 16.90 -19.71
N SER A 44 11.67 16.51 -19.88
CA SER A 44 12.02 15.12 -20.14
C SER A 44 11.85 14.27 -18.88
N ILE A 45 11.63 12.96 -19.02
CA ILE A 45 11.49 12.03 -17.88
C ILE A 45 12.67 12.17 -16.91
N ARG A 46 13.88 12.40 -17.44
CA ARG A 46 15.09 12.54 -16.64
C ARG A 46 15.10 13.83 -15.84
N LYS A 47 14.74 14.96 -16.45
CA LYS A 47 14.65 16.27 -15.76
C LYS A 47 13.55 16.26 -14.71
N ALA A 48 12.38 15.73 -15.03
CA ALA A 48 11.28 15.60 -14.06
C ALA A 48 11.64 14.70 -12.87
N ALA A 49 12.43 13.64 -13.08
CA ALA A 49 12.91 12.79 -12.00
C ALA A 49 13.87 13.52 -11.03
N GLU A 50 14.75 14.36 -11.59
CA GLU A 50 15.69 15.18 -10.81
C GLU A 50 14.94 16.26 -10.01
N GLU A 51 13.98 16.94 -10.63
CA GLU A 51 13.26 18.07 -10.04
C GLU A 51 12.24 17.68 -8.96
N PHE A 52 11.49 16.58 -9.18
CA PHE A 52 10.49 16.12 -8.23
C PHE A 52 11.02 15.07 -7.25
N HIS A 53 12.29 14.69 -7.36
CA HIS A 53 12.95 13.62 -6.59
C HIS A 53 12.19 12.28 -6.66
N VAL A 54 11.68 11.94 -7.84
CA VAL A 54 10.93 10.71 -8.11
C VAL A 54 11.75 9.81 -9.04
N SER A 55 11.68 8.49 -8.85
CA SER A 55 12.40 7.56 -9.72
C SER A 55 11.93 7.66 -11.19
N LYS A 56 12.89 7.65 -12.12
CA LYS A 56 12.65 7.68 -13.58
C LYS A 56 11.73 6.54 -14.05
N SER A 57 11.89 5.35 -13.46
CA SER A 57 11.11 4.17 -13.78
C SER A 57 9.63 4.33 -13.41
N LEU A 58 9.34 4.94 -12.24
CA LEU A 58 7.98 5.25 -11.83
C LEU A 58 7.31 6.23 -12.79
N ILE A 59 7.97 7.36 -13.09
CA ILE A 59 7.44 8.36 -14.03
C ILE A 59 7.19 7.72 -15.41
N GLY A 60 8.19 7.01 -15.96
CA GLY A 60 8.06 6.38 -17.27
C GLY A 60 6.90 5.37 -17.35
N ARG A 61 6.65 4.61 -16.27
CA ARG A 61 5.50 3.72 -16.19
C ARG A 61 4.19 4.50 -16.25
N TYR A 62 3.99 5.47 -15.36
CA TYR A 62 2.71 6.18 -15.30
C TYR A 62 2.47 7.11 -16.48
N VAL A 63 3.52 7.64 -17.11
CA VAL A 63 3.40 8.38 -18.38
C VAL A 63 2.85 7.48 -19.48
N LYS A 64 3.30 6.21 -19.59
CA LYS A 64 2.70 5.26 -20.55
C LYS A 64 1.22 4.99 -20.24
N LEU A 65 0.89 4.71 -18.98
CA LEU A 65 -0.49 4.44 -18.54
C LEU A 65 -1.46 5.62 -18.71
N ASN A 66 -0.98 6.85 -18.57
CA ASN A 66 -1.82 8.05 -18.67
C ASN A 66 -1.84 8.64 -20.09
N LYS A 67 -0.88 8.29 -20.97
CA LYS A 67 -0.88 8.75 -22.37
C LYS A 67 -2.09 8.26 -23.17
N GLU A 68 -2.61 7.09 -22.83
CA GLU A 68 -3.78 6.49 -23.49
C GLU A 68 -5.11 7.06 -22.98
N LYS A 69 -5.09 7.78 -21.86
CA LYS A 69 -6.28 8.40 -21.26
C LYS A 69 -6.34 9.86 -21.70
N GLU A 70 -7.40 10.23 -22.41
CA GLU A 70 -7.68 11.61 -22.85
C GLU A 70 -7.95 12.58 -21.69
N ASN A 71 -8.00 12.08 -20.45
CA ASN A 71 -8.32 12.86 -19.27
C ASN A 71 -7.13 13.68 -18.74
N VAL A 72 -7.45 14.90 -18.34
CA VAL A 72 -6.54 15.90 -17.73
C VAL A 72 -6.03 15.48 -16.35
N GLU A 73 -6.70 14.51 -15.71
CA GLU A 73 -6.41 14.11 -14.34
C GLU A 73 -5.44 12.92 -14.29
N VAL A 74 -4.22 13.18 -13.82
CA VAL A 74 -3.17 12.15 -13.68
C VAL A 74 -3.59 11.13 -12.62
N VAL A 75 -3.85 9.91 -13.07
CA VAL A 75 -4.19 8.80 -12.19
C VAL A 75 -2.90 8.16 -11.66
N TYR A 76 -2.69 8.29 -10.35
CA TYR A 76 -1.65 7.59 -9.60
C TYR A 76 -2.30 6.69 -8.56
N HIS A 77 -2.06 5.38 -8.67
CA HIS A 77 -2.43 4.40 -7.66
C HIS A 77 -1.17 3.67 -7.21
N PRO A 78 -0.85 3.62 -5.90
CA PRO A 78 0.25 2.78 -5.43
C PRO A 78 0.03 1.32 -5.86
N LEU A 79 1.10 0.60 -6.22
CA LEU A 79 1.01 -0.75 -6.83
C LEU A 79 0.12 -1.73 -6.07
N ASN A 80 0.05 -1.59 -4.75
CA ASN A 80 -0.65 -2.53 -3.89
C ASN A 80 -2.15 -2.26 -3.82
N ALA A 81 -2.63 -1.12 -4.31
CA ALA A 81 -4.06 -0.77 -4.29
C ALA A 81 -4.90 -1.78 -5.09
N VAL A 82 -4.36 -2.31 -6.20
CA VAL A 82 -5.05 -3.31 -7.05
C VAL A 82 -5.21 -4.66 -6.35
N LYS A 83 -4.37 -4.95 -5.35
CA LYS A 83 -4.41 -6.20 -4.56
C LYS A 83 -5.12 -6.02 -3.22
N ARG A 84 -5.70 -4.85 -2.95
CA ARG A 84 -6.38 -4.59 -1.68
C ARG A 84 -7.72 -5.31 -1.67
N VAL A 85 -7.93 -6.15 -0.66
CA VAL A 85 -9.16 -6.95 -0.51
C VAL A 85 -10.20 -6.17 0.30
N PHE A 86 -9.75 -5.48 1.35
CA PHE A 86 -10.59 -4.70 2.24
C PHE A 86 -10.55 -3.20 1.91
N SER A 87 -11.63 -2.49 2.22
CA SER A 87 -11.64 -1.02 2.29
C SER A 87 -10.91 -0.54 3.55
N ASP A 88 -10.59 0.76 3.62
CA ASP A 88 -9.95 1.32 4.82
C ASP A 88 -10.84 1.16 6.07
N GLU A 89 -12.16 1.32 5.90
CA GLU A 89 -13.16 1.12 6.96
C GLU A 89 -13.21 -0.34 7.45
N GLU A 90 -13.11 -1.30 6.53
CA GLU A 90 -13.10 -2.74 6.85
C GLU A 90 -11.81 -3.16 7.57
N GLU A 91 -10.66 -2.61 7.15
CA GLU A 91 -9.39 -2.81 7.85
C GLU A 91 -9.45 -2.22 9.26
N GLU A 92 -10.07 -1.05 9.42
CA GLU A 92 -10.24 -0.41 10.73
C GLU A 92 -11.09 -1.26 11.68
N GLN A 93 -12.17 -1.90 11.19
CA GLN A 93 -12.97 -2.83 11.99
C GLN A 93 -12.16 -4.05 12.47
N LEU A 94 -11.33 -4.62 11.59
CA LEU A 94 -10.45 -5.74 11.94
C LEU A 94 -9.40 -5.33 12.98
N VAL A 95 -8.83 -4.13 12.86
CA VAL A 95 -7.89 -3.57 13.83
C VAL A 95 -8.57 -3.35 15.18
N GLU A 96 -9.76 -2.75 15.19
CA GLU A 96 -10.51 -2.51 16.41
C GLU A 96 -10.83 -3.83 17.12
N TYR A 97 -11.20 -4.88 16.37
CA TYR A 97 -11.40 -6.21 16.93
C TYR A 97 -10.14 -6.78 17.57
N CYS A 98 -8.98 -6.67 16.91
CA CYS A 98 -7.70 -7.11 17.47
C CYS A 98 -7.35 -6.39 18.78
N LEU A 99 -7.59 -5.07 18.82
CA LEU A 99 -7.36 -4.25 20.02
C LEU A 99 -8.34 -4.56 21.15
N LYS A 100 -9.57 -4.97 20.84
CA LYS A 100 -10.53 -5.47 21.84
C LYS A 100 -10.09 -6.83 22.38
N ALA A 101 -9.72 -7.76 21.50
CA ALA A 101 -9.27 -9.10 21.87
C ALA A 101 -8.01 -9.07 22.76
N SER A 102 -7.08 -8.14 22.50
CA SER A 102 -5.86 -7.98 23.30
C SER A 102 -6.09 -7.44 24.71
N LYS A 103 -7.24 -6.78 24.95
CA LYS A 103 -7.61 -6.26 26.27
C LYS A 103 -8.32 -7.30 27.15
N ILE A 104 -9.00 -8.28 26.54
CA ILE A 104 -9.79 -9.29 27.27
C ILE A 104 -8.92 -10.48 27.67
N HIS A 105 -8.06 -10.96 26.76
CA HIS A 105 -7.18 -12.11 26.97
C HIS A 105 -5.80 -11.85 26.34
N TYR A 106 -5.07 -12.90 25.93
CA TYR A 106 -3.75 -12.83 25.28
C TYR A 106 -3.76 -12.25 23.85
N GLY A 107 -4.90 -11.72 23.37
CA GLY A 107 -5.09 -11.30 21.99
C GLY A 107 -5.37 -12.46 21.03
N ILE A 108 -5.31 -12.15 19.74
CA ILE A 108 -5.52 -13.13 18.65
C ILE A 108 -4.17 -13.54 18.05
N CYS A 109 -3.99 -14.84 17.82
CA CYS A 109 -2.82 -15.34 17.10
C CYS A 109 -2.93 -15.01 15.61
N LYS A 110 -1.79 -14.94 14.91
CA LYS A 110 -1.73 -14.69 13.47
C LYS A 110 -2.64 -15.64 12.67
N ASP A 111 -2.58 -16.95 12.96
CA ASP A 111 -3.34 -17.95 12.21
C ASP A 111 -4.85 -17.78 12.41
N ASP A 112 -5.27 -17.47 13.62
CA ASP A 112 -6.69 -17.25 13.93
C ASP A 112 -7.18 -15.92 13.38
N PHE A 113 -6.32 -14.89 13.35
CA PHE A 113 -6.62 -13.63 12.68
C PHE A 113 -6.81 -13.82 11.17
N LEU A 114 -5.97 -14.65 10.53
CA LEU A 114 -6.12 -14.95 9.10
C LEU A 114 -7.42 -15.70 8.80
N LYS A 115 -7.82 -16.65 9.65
CA LYS A 115 -9.14 -17.31 9.55
C LYS A 115 -10.27 -16.29 9.68
N LEU A 116 -10.22 -15.44 10.70
CA LEU A 116 -11.23 -14.40 10.94
C LEU A 116 -11.33 -13.45 9.74
N ALA A 117 -10.21 -12.97 9.23
CA ALA A 117 -10.17 -12.09 8.06
C ALA A 117 -10.73 -12.79 6.81
N PHE A 118 -10.41 -14.07 6.62
CA PHE A 118 -10.97 -14.85 5.51
C PHE A 118 -12.49 -15.00 5.63
N GLU A 119 -12.99 -15.41 6.80
CA GLU A 119 -14.44 -15.53 7.06
C GLU A 119 -15.16 -14.20 6.85
N TYR A 120 -14.58 -13.11 7.35
CA TYR A 120 -15.08 -11.75 7.16
C TYR A 120 -15.14 -11.37 5.67
N ALA A 121 -14.11 -11.68 4.89
CA ALA A 121 -14.09 -11.45 3.44
C ALA A 121 -15.16 -12.28 2.69
N VAL A 122 -15.40 -13.52 3.11
CA VAL A 122 -16.43 -14.40 2.54
C VAL A 122 -17.82 -13.86 2.82
N ILE A 123 -18.10 -13.41 4.06
CA ILE A 123 -19.38 -12.80 4.45
C ILE A 123 -19.64 -11.53 3.62
N LEU A 124 -18.61 -10.70 3.44
CA LEU A 124 -18.66 -9.49 2.62
C LEU A 124 -18.66 -9.77 1.10
N LYS A 125 -18.61 -11.05 0.69
CA LYS A 125 -18.60 -11.50 -0.71
C LYS A 125 -17.50 -10.82 -1.54
N LYS A 126 -16.34 -10.59 -0.94
CA LYS A 126 -15.20 -9.94 -1.61
C LYS A 126 -14.59 -10.86 -2.66
N LYS A 127 -14.07 -10.27 -3.73
CA LYS A 127 -13.36 -11.02 -4.77
C LYS A 127 -11.99 -11.44 -4.22
N LEU A 128 -11.88 -12.69 -3.81
CA LEU A 128 -10.60 -13.27 -3.44
C LEU A 128 -9.70 -13.35 -4.68
N ILE A 129 -8.45 -12.92 -4.54
CA ILE A 129 -7.48 -12.95 -5.64
C ILE A 129 -7.20 -14.43 -5.94
N GLN A 130 -7.61 -14.87 -7.13
CA GLN A 130 -7.24 -16.20 -7.63
C GLN A 130 -5.74 -16.19 -7.90
N VAL A 131 -4.96 -16.87 -7.05
CA VAL A 131 -3.56 -17.11 -7.35
C VAL A 131 -3.51 -18.32 -8.27
N LEU A 132 -3.03 -18.12 -9.50
CA LEU A 132 -2.72 -19.18 -10.47
C LEU A 132 -3.84 -20.22 -10.66
N GLY A 133 -5.04 -19.78 -11.06
CA GLY A 133 -6.12 -20.69 -11.47
C GLY A 133 -6.70 -21.58 -10.36
N THR A 134 -6.24 -21.43 -9.12
CA THR A 134 -6.67 -22.26 -7.99
C THR A 134 -7.82 -21.57 -7.27
N GLN A 135 -8.98 -22.23 -7.19
CA GLN A 135 -10.08 -21.78 -6.34
C GLN A 135 -9.65 -21.97 -4.89
N ILE A 136 -9.42 -20.88 -4.15
CA ILE A 136 -9.12 -20.92 -2.72
C ILE A 136 -10.39 -21.41 -2.02
N LYS A 137 -10.37 -22.66 -1.54
CA LYS A 137 -11.50 -23.28 -0.82
C LYS A 137 -11.26 -23.29 0.69
N ASN A 138 -10.01 -23.13 1.14
CA ASN A 138 -9.62 -23.16 2.53
C ASN A 138 -8.67 -22.00 2.87
N TRP A 139 -8.75 -21.46 4.10
CA TRP A 139 -7.85 -20.40 4.58
C TRP A 139 -6.39 -20.84 4.61
N LYS A 140 -6.14 -22.15 4.76
CA LYS A 140 -4.79 -22.74 4.70
C LYS A 140 -4.13 -22.63 3.32
N ASP A 141 -4.91 -22.45 2.26
CA ASP A 141 -4.41 -22.35 0.88
C ASP A 141 -3.80 -20.96 0.57
N ILE A 142 -3.92 -20.01 1.52
CA ILE A 142 -3.44 -18.62 1.40
C ILE A 142 -2.02 -18.45 1.99
N LEU A 143 -1.57 -19.40 2.83
CA LEU A 143 -0.25 -19.41 3.48
C LEU A 143 0.81 -20.12 2.62
#